data_AF-A0A9W6K1K4-F1
#
_entry.id   AF-A0A9W6K1K4-F1
#
_cell.length_a   1.000
_cell.length_b   1.000
_cell.length_c   1.000
_cell.angle_alpha   90.00
_cell.angle_beta   90.00
_cell.angle_gamma   90.00
#
_symmetry.space_group_name_H-M   'P 1'
#
loop_
_entity.id
_entity.type
_entity.pdbx_description
1 polymer ?
#
loop_
_entity_poly.entity_id
_entity_poly.type
_entity_poly.pdbx_seq_one_letter_code
_entity_poly.pdbx_strand_id
1 'polypeptide(L)'
;MTTTLRLLLLAGMTALTPFALLPAAAQNPAPASPPQVNAPPGNAPPAAAPAPKPAPTAPAGPAGGTQPAPSAATSPEVDPDMQRVAACKERALERLKAVSPSIDDIYMDVDGLTIATANSKIGDTPVSGVIMGEAYIQRDRKDEPNRFVCLTGPKGDVLFTFFTVR
;
A
#
# COMPACT_ATOMS: atom_id res chain seq x y z
N MET A 1 -39.21 3.75 -38.03
CA MET A 1 -40.67 3.59 -37.89
C MET A 1 -40.93 2.50 -36.86
N THR A 2 -41.79 2.80 -35.88
CA THR A 2 -42.49 1.89 -34.93
C THR A 2 -41.64 1.14 -33.90
N THR A 3 -41.47 1.64 -32.66
CA THR A 3 -42.41 1.62 -31.50
C THR A 3 -42.53 0.24 -30.85
N THR A 4 -42.13 0.08 -29.57
CA THR A 4 -42.98 -0.48 -28.50
C THR A 4 -42.32 -0.24 -27.13
N LEU A 5 -42.85 0.78 -26.47
CA LEU A 5 -42.70 1.14 -25.07
C LEU A 5 -43.53 0.15 -24.22
N ARG A 6 -42.91 -0.54 -23.25
CA ARG A 6 -43.66 -1.25 -22.20
C ARG A 6 -43.32 -0.65 -20.84
N LEU A 7 -44.17 0.31 -20.47
CA LEU A 7 -44.31 0.88 -19.15
C LEU A 7 -45.08 -0.12 -18.27
N LEU A 8 -44.50 -0.53 -17.15
CA LEU A 8 -45.20 -1.24 -16.07
C LEU A 8 -44.85 -0.55 -14.75
N LEU A 9 -45.73 0.36 -14.34
CA LEU A 9 -45.94 0.73 -12.94
C LEU A 9 -46.48 -0.49 -12.19
N LEU A 10 -46.08 -0.69 -10.93
CA LEU A 10 -46.97 -0.64 -9.75
C LEU A 10 -46.27 -1.19 -8.49
N ALA A 11 -46.48 -0.44 -7.39
CA ALA A 11 -46.53 -0.83 -5.98
C ALA A 11 -45.28 -1.54 -5.40
N GLY A 12 -44.61 -1.02 -4.37
CA GLY A 12 -45.18 -0.46 -3.15
C GLY A 12 -44.99 -1.49 -2.03
N MET A 13 -44.00 -1.27 -1.16
CA MET A 13 -44.03 -1.71 0.24
C MET A 13 -42.80 -1.18 0.98
N THR A 14 -43.02 -0.10 1.72
CA THR A 14 -42.17 0.39 2.80
C THR A 14 -42.13 -0.64 3.92
N ALA A 15 -41.03 -1.38 4.04
CA ALA A 15 -40.72 -2.14 5.24
C ALA A 15 -39.85 -1.28 6.16
N LEU A 16 -40.48 -0.64 7.15
CA LEU A 16 -39.78 -0.12 8.32
C LEU A 16 -39.20 -1.31 9.10
N THR A 17 -37.88 -1.47 9.07
CA THR A 17 -37.18 -2.35 10.01
C THR A 17 -36.88 -1.60 11.30
N PRO A 18 -37.24 -2.16 12.47
CA PRO A 18 -36.96 -1.53 13.76
C PRO A 18 -35.46 -1.53 14.06
N PHE A 19 -34.98 -0.33 14.41
CA PHE A 19 -33.64 -0.05 14.92
C PHE A 19 -33.44 -0.79 16.24
N ALA A 20 -32.71 -1.91 16.22
CA ALA A 20 -32.33 -2.62 17.43
C ALA A 20 -31.31 -1.79 18.21
N LEU A 21 -31.71 -1.34 19.41
CA LEU A 21 -30.88 -0.72 20.42
C LEU A 21 -29.75 -1.69 20.84
N LEU A 22 -28.50 -1.37 20.48
CA LEU A 22 -27.33 -2.03 21.07
C LEU A 22 -27.15 -1.56 22.52
N PRO A 23 -26.87 -2.46 23.47
CA PRO A 23 -26.51 -2.09 24.84
C PRO A 23 -25.12 -1.44 24.88
N ALA A 24 -25.02 -0.37 25.66
CA ALA A 24 -23.79 0.38 25.93
C ALA A 24 -22.71 -0.53 26.51
N ALA A 25 -21.57 -0.63 25.82
CA ALA A 25 -20.38 -1.27 26.36
C ALA A 25 -19.88 -0.47 27.57
N ALA A 26 -19.74 -1.17 28.70
CA ALA A 26 -19.17 -0.67 29.93
C ALA A 26 -17.75 -0.14 29.67
N GLN A 27 -17.50 1.09 30.09
CA GLN A 27 -16.21 1.76 30.01
C GLN A 27 -15.34 1.21 31.15
N ASN A 28 -14.31 0.42 30.80
CA ASN A 28 -13.29 0.02 31.77
C ASN A 28 -12.52 1.27 32.25
N PRO A 29 -12.30 1.43 33.56
CA PRO A 29 -11.48 2.54 34.07
C PRO A 29 -10.02 2.37 33.66
N ALA A 30 -9.41 3.47 33.23
CA ALA A 30 -8.00 3.54 32.85
C ALA A 30 -7.07 3.18 34.03
N PRO A 31 -5.95 2.49 33.79
CA PRO A 31 -4.97 2.20 34.82
C PRO A 31 -4.26 3.48 35.28
N ALA A 32 -4.13 3.62 36.61
CA ALA A 32 -3.49 4.73 37.28
C ALA A 32 -1.99 4.82 36.92
N SER A 33 -1.52 6.03 36.60
CA SER A 33 -0.11 6.33 36.39
C SER A 33 0.68 6.22 37.71
N PRO A 34 1.90 5.63 37.71
CA PRO A 34 2.74 5.58 38.89
C PRO A 34 3.32 6.97 39.25
N PRO A 35 3.62 7.22 40.54
CA PRO A 35 4.12 8.50 41.02
C PRO A 35 5.54 8.80 40.52
N GLN A 36 5.75 10.04 40.08
CA GLN A 36 7.09 10.55 39.72
C GLN A 36 7.91 10.83 40.98
N VAL A 37 9.03 10.14 41.11
CA VAL A 37 10.03 10.37 42.15
C VAL A 37 10.93 11.52 41.68
N ASN A 38 10.81 12.67 42.32
CA ASN A 38 11.70 13.81 42.11
C ASN A 38 13.09 13.49 42.67
N ALA A 39 14.11 13.49 41.82
CA ALA A 39 15.51 13.40 42.23
C ALA A 39 16.06 14.80 42.62
N PRO A 40 16.96 14.89 43.61
CA PRO A 40 17.58 16.14 44.05
C PRO A 40 18.65 16.68 43.06
N PRO A 41 18.94 18.00 43.09
CA PRO A 41 19.83 18.64 42.13
C PRO A 41 21.29 18.34 42.44
N GLY A 42 21.95 17.61 41.52
CA GLY A 42 23.39 17.35 41.53
C GLY A 42 24.11 18.22 40.49
N ASN A 43 25.22 18.82 40.92
CA ASN A 43 26.07 19.79 40.22
C ASN A 43 26.32 19.52 38.72
N ALA A 44 26.10 20.55 37.90
CA ALA A 44 26.45 20.55 36.48
C ALA A 44 27.94 20.89 36.26
N PRO A 45 28.70 20.08 35.49
CA PRO A 45 30.00 20.47 34.95
C PRO A 45 29.86 21.39 33.71
N PRO A 46 30.90 22.17 33.37
CA PRO A 46 30.82 23.31 32.46
C PRO A 46 30.55 22.94 30.99
N ALA A 47 29.82 23.84 30.32
CA ALA A 47 29.37 23.75 28.94
C ALA A 47 30.52 23.51 27.95
N ALA A 48 30.50 22.35 27.30
CA ALA A 48 31.25 22.11 26.07
C ALA A 48 30.53 22.78 24.89
N ALA A 49 31.31 23.41 24.01
CA ALA A 49 30.83 24.11 22.81
C ALA A 49 29.96 23.21 21.91
N PRO A 50 28.95 23.76 21.21
CA PRO A 50 28.08 22.97 20.35
C PRO A 50 28.84 22.43 19.13
N ALA A 51 28.92 21.10 19.04
CA ALA A 51 29.34 20.40 17.83
C ALA A 51 28.37 20.73 16.67
N PRO A 52 28.85 20.75 15.41
CA PRO A 52 27.99 20.98 14.25
C PRO A 52 26.90 19.90 14.18
N LYS A 53 25.64 20.34 14.08
CA LYS A 53 24.49 19.45 13.88
C LYS A 53 24.74 18.57 12.64
N PRO A 54 24.63 17.23 12.75
CA PRO A 54 24.59 16.37 11.59
C PRO A 54 23.42 16.78 10.69
N ALA A 55 23.66 16.84 9.38
CA ALA A 55 22.59 16.99 8.39
C ALA A 55 21.53 15.90 8.60
N PRO A 56 20.24 16.15 8.28
CA PRO A 56 19.22 15.12 8.36
C PRO A 56 19.62 13.97 7.44
N THR A 57 20.05 12.85 8.01
CA THR A 57 20.10 11.58 7.32
C THR A 57 18.69 11.30 6.84
N ALA A 58 18.51 11.24 5.51
CA ALA A 58 17.33 10.63 4.92
C ALA A 58 17.06 9.31 5.65
N PRO A 59 15.79 8.98 5.98
CA PRO A 59 15.49 7.69 6.58
C PRO A 59 16.11 6.62 5.69
N ALA A 60 17.02 5.81 6.24
CA ALA A 60 17.44 4.60 5.58
C ALA A 60 16.15 3.81 5.31
N GLY A 61 15.82 3.61 4.03
CA GLY A 61 14.88 2.56 3.65
C GLY A 61 15.30 1.26 4.35
N PRO A 62 14.35 0.39 4.72
CA PRO A 62 14.65 -0.79 5.52
C PRO A 62 15.86 -1.53 4.95
N ALA A 63 16.88 -1.68 5.79
CA ALA A 63 18.13 -2.34 5.44
C ALA A 63 17.83 -3.81 5.13
N GLY A 64 17.91 -4.18 3.86
CA GLY A 64 17.99 -5.56 3.41
C GLY A 64 16.70 -6.37 3.53
N GLY A 65 15.91 -6.37 2.46
CA GLY A 65 14.85 -7.35 2.20
C GLY A 65 14.67 -7.48 0.69
N THR A 66 15.11 -8.61 0.15
CA THR A 66 15.00 -9.16 -1.21
C THR A 66 14.10 -8.43 -2.22
N GLN A 67 14.53 -7.28 -2.73
CA GLN A 67 13.85 -6.68 -3.88
C GLN A 67 14.17 -7.51 -5.15
N PRO A 68 13.16 -7.91 -5.96
CA PRO A 68 13.44 -8.54 -7.23
C PRO A 68 14.29 -7.61 -8.10
N ALA A 69 15.45 -8.11 -8.53
CA ALA A 69 16.26 -7.44 -9.54
C ALA A 69 15.46 -7.37 -10.86
N PRO A 70 15.73 -6.40 -11.75
CA PRO A 70 15.08 -6.33 -13.07
C PRO A 70 15.16 -7.66 -13.85
N SER A 71 16.32 -8.32 -13.77
CA SER A 71 16.57 -9.64 -14.38
C SER A 71 15.69 -10.78 -13.84
N ALA A 72 15.03 -10.58 -12.70
CA ALA A 72 14.12 -11.56 -12.12
C ALA A 72 12.80 -11.67 -12.90
N ALA A 73 12.42 -10.68 -13.73
CA ALA A 73 11.16 -10.69 -14.46
C ALA A 73 11.07 -11.79 -15.54
N THR A 74 12.22 -12.33 -15.99
CA THR A 74 12.28 -13.32 -17.07
C THR A 74 13.16 -14.53 -16.77
N SER A 75 13.62 -14.70 -15.52
CA SER A 75 14.55 -15.79 -15.16
C SER A 75 13.79 -17.05 -14.74
N PRO A 76 14.02 -18.21 -15.40
CA PRO A 76 13.31 -19.46 -15.08
C PRO A 76 13.69 -20.07 -13.73
N GLU A 77 14.78 -19.60 -13.09
CA GLU A 77 15.24 -20.06 -11.77
C GLU A 77 14.57 -19.30 -10.61
N VAL A 78 13.91 -18.18 -10.91
CA VAL A 78 13.21 -17.36 -9.93
C VAL A 78 11.79 -17.90 -9.74
N ASP A 79 11.30 -17.89 -8.50
CA ASP A 79 9.91 -18.23 -8.21
C ASP A 79 8.93 -17.44 -9.11
N PRO A 80 7.94 -18.09 -9.76
CA PRO A 80 7.07 -17.44 -10.74
C PRO A 80 6.26 -16.28 -10.17
N ASP A 81 5.97 -16.26 -8.87
CA ASP A 81 5.31 -15.13 -8.24
C ASP A 81 6.27 -13.96 -8.11
N MET A 82 7.53 -14.22 -7.76
CA MET A 82 8.57 -13.19 -7.75
C MET A 82 8.90 -12.63 -9.14
N GLN A 83 8.78 -13.44 -10.20
CA GLN A 83 8.87 -12.94 -11.58
C GLN A 83 7.72 -11.96 -11.88
N ARG A 84 6.49 -12.27 -11.45
CA ARG A 84 5.33 -11.38 -11.60
C ARG A 84 5.50 -10.09 -10.79
N VAL A 85 6.03 -10.16 -9.58
CA VAL A 85 6.34 -8.98 -8.76
C VAL A 85 7.39 -8.10 -9.45
N ALA A 86 8.45 -8.70 -10.00
CA ALA A 86 9.47 -7.97 -10.76
C ALA A 86 8.85 -7.25 -11.97
N ALA A 87 8.04 -7.94 -12.77
CA ALA A 87 7.35 -7.34 -13.91
C ALA A 87 6.41 -6.19 -13.47
N CYS A 88 5.67 -6.37 -12.37
CA CYS A 88 4.82 -5.33 -11.79
C CYS A 88 5.62 -4.09 -11.38
N LYS A 89 6.79 -4.27 -10.74
CA LYS A 89 7.68 -3.16 -10.37
C LYS A 89 8.17 -2.42 -11.61
N GLU A 90 8.73 -3.13 -12.59
CA GLU A 90 9.28 -2.52 -13.80
C GLU A 90 8.23 -1.71 -14.55
N ARG A 91 7.06 -2.31 -14.78
CA ARG A 91 5.97 -1.64 -15.48
C ARG A 91 5.44 -0.45 -14.71
N ALA A 92 5.33 -0.57 -13.39
CA ALA A 92 4.90 0.55 -12.56
C ALA A 92 5.89 1.71 -12.63
N LEU A 93 7.20 1.44 -12.55
CA LEU A 93 8.25 2.45 -12.61
C LEU A 93 8.27 3.17 -13.96
N GLU A 94 8.15 2.42 -15.06
CA GLU A 94 8.04 2.98 -16.41
C GLU A 94 6.86 3.96 -16.52
N ARG A 95 5.68 3.55 -16.04
CA ARG A 95 4.47 4.38 -16.09
C ARG A 95 4.56 5.59 -15.18
N LEU A 96 5.09 5.42 -13.97
CA LEU A 96 5.26 6.52 -13.02
C LEU A 96 6.26 7.55 -13.54
N LYS A 97 7.38 7.14 -14.13
CA LYS A 97 8.35 8.04 -14.76
C LYS A 97 7.78 8.80 -15.97
N ALA A 98 6.89 8.17 -16.75
CA ALA A 98 6.23 8.82 -17.87
C ALA A 98 5.31 9.98 -17.43
N VAL A 99 4.74 9.91 -16.23
CA VAL A 99 3.85 10.96 -15.68
C VAL A 99 4.62 11.94 -14.78
N SER A 100 5.62 11.46 -14.03
CA SER A 100 6.41 12.23 -13.08
C SER A 100 7.90 11.83 -13.18
N PRO A 101 8.69 12.57 -13.97
CA PRO A 101 10.11 12.24 -14.19
C PRO A 101 11.01 12.33 -12.94
N SER A 102 10.54 12.99 -11.88
CA SER A 102 11.23 13.09 -10.58
C SER A 102 11.14 11.83 -9.71
N ILE A 103 10.56 10.75 -10.23
CA ILE A 103 10.52 9.45 -9.55
C ILE A 103 11.78 8.67 -9.94
N ASP A 104 12.64 8.39 -8.97
CA ASP A 104 13.90 7.68 -9.20
C ASP A 104 13.68 6.16 -9.27
N ASP A 105 13.04 5.60 -8.24
CA ASP A 105 12.73 4.17 -8.12
C ASP A 105 11.45 3.93 -7.28
N ILE A 106 10.97 2.68 -7.30
CA ILE A 106 9.88 2.19 -6.46
C ILE A 106 10.37 0.95 -5.71
N TYR A 107 10.11 0.91 -4.41
CA TYR A 107 10.40 -0.24 -3.57
C TYR A 107 9.11 -0.93 -3.21
N MET A 108 8.94 -2.19 -3.62
CA MET A 108 7.80 -3.00 -3.20
C MET A 108 8.19 -3.77 -1.95
N ASP A 109 7.37 -3.67 -0.90
CA ASP A 109 7.56 -4.45 0.32
C ASP A 109 7.16 -5.91 0.05
N VAL A 110 8.16 -6.73 -0.27
CA VAL A 110 8.00 -8.14 -0.65
C VAL A 110 7.43 -8.99 0.48
N ASP A 111 7.74 -8.65 1.73
CA ASP A 111 7.28 -9.39 2.91
C ASP A 111 5.79 -9.10 3.19
N GLY A 112 5.31 -7.93 2.76
CA GLY A 112 3.92 -7.50 2.88
C GLY A 112 3.03 -7.84 1.67
N LEU A 113 3.52 -8.58 0.68
CA LEU A 113 2.74 -8.88 -0.53
C LEU A 113 1.68 -9.94 -0.28
N THR A 114 0.50 -9.69 -0.82
CA THR A 114 -0.53 -10.70 -1.05
C THR A 114 -0.58 -11.01 -2.54
N ILE A 115 -0.29 -12.27 -2.88
CA ILE A 115 -0.32 -12.75 -4.27
C ILE A 115 -1.48 -13.75 -4.39
N ALA A 116 -2.46 -13.42 -5.22
CA ALA A 116 -3.64 -14.23 -5.43
C ALA A 116 -3.74 -14.65 -6.90
N THR A 117 -4.11 -15.91 -7.12
CA THR A 117 -4.56 -16.36 -8.44
C THR A 117 -5.98 -15.87 -8.68
N ALA A 118 -6.25 -15.41 -9.89
CA ALA A 118 -7.57 -14.97 -10.33
C ALA A 118 -8.02 -15.81 -11.54
N ASN A 119 -9.32 -16.06 -11.63
CA ASN A 119 -9.98 -16.65 -12.80
C ASN A 119 -11.11 -15.72 -13.24
N SER A 120 -10.75 -14.48 -13.52
CA SER A 120 -11.70 -13.39 -13.75
C SER A 120 -11.36 -12.64 -15.03
N LYS A 121 -12.22 -11.71 -15.44
CA LYS A 121 -11.99 -10.81 -16.56
C LYS A 121 -12.44 -9.39 -16.22
N ILE A 122 -11.78 -8.39 -16.80
CA ILE A 122 -12.18 -7.00 -16.76
C ILE A 122 -12.58 -6.61 -18.18
N GLY A 123 -13.88 -6.42 -18.40
CA GLY A 123 -14.43 -6.39 -19.76
C GLY A 123 -14.18 -7.73 -20.46
N ASP A 124 -13.39 -7.70 -21.53
CA ASP A 124 -12.98 -8.88 -22.30
C ASP A 124 -11.54 -9.33 -22.01
N THR A 125 -10.81 -8.61 -21.15
CA THR A 125 -9.41 -8.92 -20.82
C THR A 125 -9.35 -9.92 -19.67
N PRO A 126 -8.76 -11.12 -19.85
CA PRO A 126 -8.61 -12.09 -18.78
C PRO A 126 -7.56 -11.65 -17.76
N VAL A 127 -7.86 -11.86 -16.48
CA VAL A 127 -6.98 -11.59 -15.33
C VAL A 127 -6.69 -12.92 -14.64
N SER A 128 -5.41 -13.26 -14.55
CA SER A 128 -4.93 -14.54 -13.98
C SER A 128 -4.34 -14.38 -12.58
N GLY A 129 -3.98 -13.16 -12.18
CA GLY A 129 -3.38 -12.90 -10.88
C GLY A 129 -3.53 -11.47 -10.41
N VAL A 130 -3.56 -11.30 -9.09
CA VAL A 130 -3.66 -10.03 -8.39
C VAL A 130 -2.56 -9.98 -7.33
N ILE A 131 -1.71 -8.96 -7.41
CA ILE A 131 -0.67 -8.69 -6.41
C ILE A 131 -1.06 -7.41 -5.69
N MET A 132 -1.12 -7.46 -4.36
CA MET A 132 -1.41 -6.29 -3.53
C MET A 132 -0.33 -6.14 -2.47
N GLY A 133 -0.01 -4.91 -2.10
CA GLY A 133 0.97 -4.67 -1.06
C GLY A 133 1.22 -3.20 -0.79
N GLU A 134 2.33 -2.93 -0.13
CA GLU A 134 2.85 -1.59 0.10
C GLU A 134 4.04 -1.33 -0.82
N ALA A 135 4.12 -0.10 -1.31
CA ALA A 135 5.20 0.36 -2.16
C ALA A 135 5.63 1.77 -1.75
N TYR A 136 6.93 1.98 -1.71
CA TYR A 136 7.57 3.25 -1.41
C TYR A 136 8.05 3.85 -2.73
N ILE A 137 7.47 4.99 -3.11
CA ILE A 137 7.82 5.69 -4.34
C ILE A 137 8.90 6.71 -3.99
N GLN A 138 10.14 6.47 -4.41
CA GLN A 138 11.25 7.39 -4.16
C GLN A 138 11.13 8.62 -5.04
N ARG A 139 11.10 9.77 -4.36
CA ARG A 139 11.08 11.11 -4.96
C ARG A 139 12.02 11.98 -4.16
N ASP A 140 12.58 13.01 -4.81
CA ASP A 140 13.56 13.98 -4.29
C ASP A 140 13.48 14.30 -2.78
N ARG A 141 12.27 14.37 -2.18
CA ARG A 141 12.08 14.68 -0.75
C ARG A 141 10.96 13.92 -0.02
N LYS A 142 10.34 12.88 -0.59
CA LYS A 142 9.19 12.21 0.05
C LYS A 142 9.06 10.73 -0.32
N ASP A 143 9.36 9.89 0.67
CA ASP A 143 9.07 8.46 0.67
C ASP A 143 7.82 8.20 1.50
N GLU A 144 6.66 8.28 0.86
CA GLU A 144 5.38 8.01 1.51
C GLU A 144 4.91 6.58 1.13
N PRO A 145 4.47 5.75 2.10
CA PRO A 145 3.98 4.42 1.80
C PRO A 145 2.68 4.52 1.00
N ASN A 146 2.66 3.92 -0.18
CA ASN A 146 1.46 3.80 -1.01
C ASN A 146 1.02 2.34 -1.01
N ARG A 147 -0.28 2.08 -0.93
CA ARG A 147 -0.77 0.74 -1.27
C ARG A 147 -0.81 0.61 -2.78
N PHE A 148 -0.49 -0.57 -3.29
CA PHE A 148 -0.61 -0.84 -4.71
C PHE A 148 -1.40 -2.11 -4.97
N VAL A 149 -2.00 -2.16 -6.15
CA VAL A 149 -2.58 -3.36 -6.73
C VAL A 149 -2.06 -3.48 -8.15
N CYS A 150 -1.51 -4.65 -8.49
CA CYS A 150 -1.06 -5.01 -9.81
C CYS A 150 -1.87 -6.21 -10.33
N LEU A 151 -2.45 -6.07 -11.51
CA LEU A 151 -3.21 -7.10 -12.19
C LEU A 151 -2.35 -7.73 -13.28
N THR A 152 -2.31 -9.06 -13.29
CA THR A 152 -1.53 -9.84 -14.25
C THR A 152 -2.41 -10.66 -15.17
N GLY A 153 -1.98 -10.78 -16.43
CA GLY A 153 -2.61 -11.56 -17.47
C GLY A 153 -2.14 -13.02 -17.48
N PRO A 154 -2.77 -13.89 -18.28
CA PRO A 154 -2.46 -15.33 -18.30
C PRO A 154 -1.01 -15.67 -18.61
N LYS A 155 -0.27 -14.76 -19.25
CA LYS A 155 1.14 -14.95 -19.63
C LYS A 155 2.11 -14.32 -18.61
N GLY A 156 1.61 -13.86 -17.46
CA GLY A 156 2.39 -13.10 -16.49
C GLY A 156 2.62 -11.64 -16.88
N ASP A 157 2.02 -11.18 -17.97
CA ASP A 157 2.06 -9.79 -18.41
C ASP A 157 1.30 -8.86 -17.47
N VAL A 158 1.82 -7.66 -17.25
CA VAL A 158 1.18 -6.67 -16.36
C VAL A 158 0.12 -5.91 -17.13
N LEU A 159 -1.14 -6.11 -16.74
CA LEU A 159 -2.30 -5.47 -17.36
C LEU A 159 -2.47 -4.05 -16.83
N PHE A 160 -2.40 -3.89 -15.51
CA PHE A 160 -2.65 -2.62 -14.85
C PHE A 160 -2.03 -2.58 -13.47
N THR A 161 -1.45 -1.44 -13.10
CA THR A 161 -0.97 -1.17 -11.74
C THR A 161 -1.50 0.18 -11.29
N PHE A 162 -2.08 0.25 -10.10
CA PHE A 162 -2.46 1.52 -9.49
C PHE A 162 -1.95 1.63 -8.06
N PHE A 163 -1.71 2.87 -7.66
CA PHE A 163 -1.25 3.24 -6.34
C PHE A 163 -2.32 4.08 -5.65
N THR A 164 -2.52 3.84 -4.36
CA THR A 164 -3.43 4.62 -3.53
C THR A 164 -2.67 5.16 -2.33
N VAL A 165 -2.96 6.41 -1.99
CA VAL A 165 -2.55 7.00 -0.71
C VAL A 165 -3.27 6.30 0.44
N ARG A 166 -2.64 6.27 1.62
CA ARG A 166 -3.23 5.69 2.83
C ARG A 166 -4.18 6.66 3.51
#